data_AF-A0A1S1JV08-F1
#
_entry.id   AF-A0A1S1JV08-F1
#
_cell.length_a   1.000
_cell.length_b   1.000
_cell.length_c   1.000
_cell.angle_alpha   90.00
_cell.angle_beta   90.00
_cell.angle_gamma   90.00
#
_symmetry.space_group_name_H-M   'P 1'
#
loop_
_entity.id
_entity.type
_entity.pdbx_description
1 polymer ?
#
loop_
_entity_poly.entity_id
_entity_poly.type
_entity_poly.pdbx_seq_one_letter_code
_entity_poly.pdbx_strand_id
1 'polypeptide(L)'
;MGSVSSLPARAAGIRLADATRTFLGTIAAVNTRRAYASALDRMVRDFGADGDVGLLNPDRVSGWFDYVWGDKAPKTYNLRLTAVSAACAY
;
A
#
# COMPACT_ATOMS: atom_id res chain seq x y z
N MET A 1 -9.47 20.09 -5.87
CA MET A 1 -9.64 19.32 -4.62
C MET A 1 -10.19 17.96 -4.98
N GLY A 2 -9.31 16.94 -5.07
CA GLY A 2 -9.69 15.59 -5.51
C GLY A 2 -10.19 14.78 -4.33
N SER A 3 -11.42 14.26 -4.42
CA SER A 3 -12.05 13.45 -3.39
C SER A 3 -11.58 12.00 -3.53
N VAL A 4 -11.12 11.40 -2.42
CA VAL A 4 -10.74 9.98 -2.38
C VAL A 4 -12.02 9.17 -2.19
N SER A 5 -12.50 8.54 -3.26
CA SER A 5 -13.63 7.61 -3.19
C SER A 5 -13.26 6.41 -2.32
N SER A 6 -14.14 6.08 -1.37
CA SER A 6 -14.01 4.90 -0.52
C SER A 6 -13.74 3.64 -1.35
N LEU A 7 -12.84 2.78 -0.87
CA LEU A 7 -12.55 1.48 -1.48
C LEU A 7 -13.85 0.69 -1.70
N PRO A 8 -14.01 -0.01 -2.85
CA PRO A 8 -15.24 -0.70 -3.18
C PRO A 8 -15.50 -1.84 -2.18
N ALA A 9 -16.77 -2.02 -1.81
CA ALA A 9 -17.25 -3.06 -0.90
C ALA A 9 -16.84 -4.52 -1.25
N ARG A 10 -16.23 -4.74 -2.43
CA ARG A 10 -15.61 -6.03 -2.82
C ARG A 10 -14.35 -6.39 -2.02
N ALA A 11 -13.72 -5.44 -1.34
CA ALA A 11 -12.52 -5.68 -0.53
C ALA A 11 -12.80 -5.97 0.95
N ALA A 12 -14.04 -5.82 1.42
CA ALA A 12 -14.41 -6.11 2.80
C ALA A 12 -14.19 -7.60 3.10
N GLY A 13 -13.40 -7.89 4.13
CA GLY A 13 -13.00 -9.24 4.54
C GLY A 13 -11.71 -9.78 3.90
N ILE A 14 -11.03 -9.00 3.03
CA ILE A 14 -9.71 -9.39 2.52
C ILE A 14 -8.64 -8.91 3.50
N ARG A 15 -7.81 -9.85 3.97
CA ARG A 15 -6.66 -9.55 4.82
C ARG A 15 -5.61 -8.75 4.03
N LEU A 16 -5.06 -7.72 4.65
CA LEU A 16 -4.04 -6.85 4.05
C LEU A 16 -2.82 -7.63 3.53
N ALA A 17 -2.41 -8.69 4.25
CA ALA A 17 -1.33 -9.56 3.79
C ALA A 17 -1.68 -10.32 2.50
N ASP A 18 -2.90 -10.83 2.38
CA ASP A 18 -3.36 -11.56 1.20
C ASP A 18 -3.53 -10.64 -0.01
N ALA A 19 -4.07 -9.44 0.19
CA ALA A 19 -4.17 -8.41 -0.85
C ALA A 19 -2.77 -8.01 -1.36
N THR A 20 -1.84 -7.75 -0.45
CA THR A 20 -0.44 -7.42 -0.78
C THR A 20 0.22 -8.52 -1.58
N ARG A 21 0.08 -9.78 -1.14
CA ARG A 21 0.65 -10.95 -1.83
C ARG A 21 0.05 -11.13 -3.23
N THR A 22 -1.26 -10.97 -3.36
CA THR A 22 -1.98 -11.08 -4.64
C THR A 22 -1.49 -10.02 -5.62
N PHE A 23 -1.45 -8.75 -5.20
CA PHE A 23 -0.96 -7.65 -6.01
C PHE A 23 0.49 -7.86 -6.47
N LEU A 24 1.40 -8.22 -5.55
CA LEU A 24 2.80 -8.50 -5.91
C LEU A 24 2.95 -9.68 -6.88
N GLY A 25 2.02 -10.65 -6.83
CA GLY A 25 1.94 -11.76 -7.78
C GLY A 25 1.65 -11.32 -9.22
N THR A 26 0.97 -10.18 -9.42
CA THR A 26 0.66 -9.65 -10.76
C THR A 26 1.86 -8.97 -11.44
N ILE A 27 2.85 -8.54 -10.67
CA ILE A 27 4.01 -7.80 -11.20
C ILE A 27 5.00 -8.79 -11.78
N ALA A 28 5.16 -8.86 -13.10
CA ALA A 28 6.11 -9.76 -13.76
C ALA A 28 7.58 -9.39 -13.50
N ALA A 29 7.90 -8.08 -13.49
CA ALA A 29 9.26 -7.58 -13.34
C ALA A 29 9.79 -7.78 -11.90
N VAL A 30 10.78 -8.65 -11.74
CA VAL A 30 11.33 -9.06 -10.42
C VAL A 30 11.86 -7.86 -9.63
N ASN A 31 12.58 -6.94 -10.29
CA ASN A 31 13.16 -5.77 -9.62
C ASN A 31 12.07 -4.82 -9.09
N THR A 32 11.02 -4.60 -9.89
CA THR A 32 9.85 -3.79 -9.48
C THR A 32 9.10 -4.47 -8.34
N ARG A 33 8.87 -5.78 -8.44
CA ARG A 33 8.22 -6.56 -7.38
C ARG A 33 8.98 -6.46 -6.05
N ARG A 34 10.30 -6.63 -6.06
CA ARG A 34 11.14 -6.48 -4.86
C ARG A 34 11.09 -5.07 -4.29
N ALA A 35 11.17 -4.06 -5.16
CA ALA A 35 11.08 -2.68 -4.74
C ALA A 35 9.73 -2.40 -4.05
N TYR A 36 8.62 -2.87 -4.62
CA TYR A 36 7.28 -2.66 -4.08
C TYR A 36 7.05 -3.45 -2.79
N ALA A 37 7.53 -4.70 -2.73
CA ALA A 37 7.42 -5.55 -1.55
C ALA A 37 7.94 -4.84 -0.29
N SER A 38 9.10 -4.19 -0.35
CA SER A 38 9.62 -3.49 0.84
C SER A 38 8.73 -2.35 1.37
N ALA A 39 7.85 -1.75 0.54
CA ALA A 39 6.89 -0.75 1.01
C ALA A 39 5.65 -1.44 1.62
N LEU A 40 5.14 -2.46 0.93
CA LEU A 40 3.92 -3.16 1.32
C LEU A 40 4.13 -4.07 2.54
N ASP A 41 5.30 -4.69 2.67
CA ASP A 41 5.68 -5.46 3.88
C ASP A 41 5.70 -4.56 5.12
N ARG A 42 6.16 -3.31 4.96
CA ARG A 42 6.10 -2.32 6.05
C ARG A 42 4.66 -1.94 6.37
N MET A 43 3.81 -1.79 5.35
CA MET A 43 2.37 -1.53 5.52
C MET A 43 1.68 -2.67 6.30
N VAL A 44 1.89 -3.91 5.87
CA VAL A 44 1.38 -5.12 6.53
C VAL A 44 1.84 -5.19 7.99
N ARG A 45 3.10 -4.86 8.27
CA ARG A 45 3.64 -4.87 9.63
C ARG A 45 3.00 -3.81 10.53
N ASP A 46 2.80 -2.60 10.02
CA ASP A 46 2.35 -1.47 10.83
C ASP A 46 0.82 -1.42 10.98
N PHE A 47 0.06 -1.81 9.95
CA PHE A 47 -1.40 -1.88 9.99
C PHE A 47 -1.94 -3.23 10.48
N GLY A 48 -1.09 -4.27 10.48
CA GLY A 48 -1.45 -5.63 10.85
C GLY A 48 -1.84 -6.49 9.65
N ALA A 49 -1.34 -7.73 9.62
CA ALA A 49 -1.55 -8.67 8.52
C ALA A 49 -3.02 -9.04 8.33
N ASP A 50 -3.77 -9.16 9.42
CA ASP A 50 -5.20 -9.50 9.43
C ASP A 50 -6.11 -8.26 9.32
N GLY A 51 -5.53 -7.07 9.10
CA GLY A 51 -6.29 -5.85 8.87
C GLY A 51 -7.14 -5.97 7.59
N ASP A 52 -8.40 -5.55 7.68
CA ASP A 52 -9.30 -5.52 6.52
C ASP A 52 -8.92 -4.34 5.62
N VAL A 53 -8.62 -4.64 4.35
CA VAL A 53 -8.29 -3.61 3.34
C VAL A 53 -9.43 -2.62 3.15
N GLY A 54 -10.68 -3.07 3.22
CA GLY A 54 -11.86 -2.21 3.11
C GLY A 54 -12.06 -1.24 4.28
N LEU A 55 -11.37 -1.46 5.40
CA LEU A 55 -11.40 -0.58 6.58
C LEU A 55 -10.18 0.36 6.66
N LEU A 56 -9.27 0.30 5.69
CA LEU A 56 -8.15 1.22 5.62
C LEU A 56 -8.64 2.64 5.28
N ASN A 57 -8.59 3.52 6.28
CA ASN A 57 -8.87 4.94 6.09
C ASN A 57 -7.74 5.58 5.25
N PRO A 58 -8.05 6.21 4.10
CA PRO A 58 -7.05 6.89 3.26
C PRO A 58 -6.22 7.95 3.99
N ASP A 59 -6.81 8.75 4.87
CA ASP A 59 -6.11 9.76 5.66
C ASP A 59 -5.09 9.13 6.61
N ARG A 60 -5.46 7.98 7.18
CA ARG A 60 -4.58 7.20 8.06
C ARG A 60 -3.40 6.61 7.28
N VAL A 61 -3.63 6.14 6.05
CA VAL A 61 -2.57 5.65 5.17
C VAL A 61 -1.65 6.80 4.73
N SER A 62 -2.20 7.97 4.39
CA SER A 62 -1.41 9.16 4.02
C SER A 62 -0.53 9.61 5.19
N GLY A 63 -1.10 9.78 6.39
CA GLY A 63 -0.35 10.19 7.56
C GLY A 63 0.73 9.18 7.97
N TRP A 64 0.43 7.88 7.86
CA TRP A 64 1.43 6.82 8.06
C TRP A 64 2.55 6.90 7.01
N PHE A 65 2.22 7.12 5.75
CA PHE A 65 3.20 7.17 4.67
C PHE A 65 4.21 8.30 4.88
N ASP A 66 3.72 9.50 5.18
CA ASP A 66 4.57 10.65 5.47
C ASP A 66 5.38 10.46 6.75
N TYR A 67 4.82 9.80 7.77
CA TYR A 67 5.56 9.45 8.98
C TYR A 67 6.73 8.47 8.71
N VAL A 68 6.53 7.46 7.86
CA VAL A 68 7.57 6.43 7.60
C VAL A 68 8.64 6.93 6.62
N TRP A 69 8.25 7.71 5.61
CA TRP A 69 9.14 8.07 4.50
C TRP A 69 9.35 9.58 4.29
N GLY A 70 8.69 10.46 5.04
CA GLY A 70 8.77 11.92 4.82
C GLY A 70 10.19 12.49 4.83
N ASP A 71 11.08 11.91 5.63
CA ASP A 71 12.49 12.33 5.72
C ASP A 71 13.43 11.59 4.73
N LYS A 72 12.90 10.77 3.84
CA LYS A 72 13.71 10.02 2.87
C LYS A 72 13.99 10.83 1.61
N ALA A 73 15.09 10.47 0.94
CA ALA A 73 15.46 11.07 -0.34
C ALA A 73 14.28 11.01 -1.35
N PRO A 74 14.08 12.04 -2.19
CA PRO A 74 12.93 12.13 -3.09
C PRO A 74 12.74 10.91 -3.99
N LYS A 75 13.84 10.32 -4.47
CA LYS A 75 13.81 9.09 -5.27
C LYS A 75 13.18 7.91 -4.52
N THR A 76 13.55 7.74 -3.26
CA THR A 76 13.01 6.68 -2.40
C THR A 76 11.56 6.96 -2.06
N TYR A 77 11.23 8.21 -1.68
CA TYR A 77 9.87 8.63 -1.38
C TYR A 77 8.92 8.33 -2.56
N ASN A 78 9.25 8.80 -3.76
CA ASN A 78 8.42 8.61 -4.96
C ASN A 78 8.26 7.13 -5.35
N LEU A 79 9.31 6.32 -5.20
CA LEU A 79 9.22 4.88 -5.47
C LEU A 79 8.27 4.18 -4.49
N ARG A 80 8.31 4.54 -3.21
CA ARG A 80 7.44 4.00 -2.17
C ARG A 80 6.00 4.45 -2.37
N LEU A 81 5.80 5.72 -2.73
CA LEU A 81 4.48 6.28 -3.00
C LEU A 81 3.84 5.56 -4.18
N THR A 82 4.60 5.38 -5.27
CA THR A 82 4.13 4.64 -6.45
C THR A 82 3.71 3.22 -6.09
N ALA A 83 4.48 2.52 -5.25
CA ALA A 83 4.15 1.17 -4.82
C ALA A 83 2.81 1.11 -4.05
N VAL A 84 2.60 2.02 -3.10
CA VAL A 84 1.38 2.09 -2.29
C VAL A 84 0.20 2.52 -3.15
N SER A 85 0.34 3.55 -3.98
CA SER A 85 -0.72 4.00 -4.88
C SER A 85 -1.14 2.93 -5.88
N ALA A 86 -0.19 2.17 -6.44
CA ALA A 86 -0.49 1.07 -7.35
C ALA A 86 -1.24 -0.07 -6.67
N ALA A 87 -0.90 -0.38 -5.40
CA ALA A 87 -1.62 -1.38 -4.62
C ALA A 87 -3.04 -0.94 -4.24
N CYS A 88 -3.25 0.35 -3.92
CA CYS A 88 -4.57 0.88 -3.60
C CYS A 88 -5.51 0.99 -4.82
N ALA A 89 -4.95 1.04 -6.04
CA ALA A 89 -5.71 1.13 -7.29
C ALA A 89 -6.04 -0.24 -7.92
N TYR A 90 -5.48 -1.33 -7.37
CA TYR A 90 -5.70 -2.72 -7.80
C TYR A 90 -6.97 -3.29 -7.18
#